data_AF-A0A2K3JP75-F1
#
_entry.id   AF-A0A2K3JP75-F1
#
_cell.length_a   1.000
_cell.length_b   1.000
_cell.length_c   1.000
_cell.angle_alpha   90.00
_cell.angle_beta   90.00
_cell.angle_gamma   90.00
#
_symmetry.space_group_name_H-M   'P 1'
#
loop_
_entity.id
_entity.type
_entity.pdbx_description
1 polymer ?
#
loop_
_entity_poly.entity_id
_entity_poly.type
_entity_poly.pdbx_seq_one_letter_code
_entity_poly.pdbx_strand_id
1 'polypeptide(L)'
;GELGGVSNSSSISIGTAPTTSSVVVYESCIYGRDNDIEKLKKLVLSEDANDHPGDCNLRMVSIAGMGGIGKTTLGKLLYNARRS
;
A
#
# COMPACT_ATOMS: atom_id res chain seq x y z
N GLY A 1 19.69 -50.44 25.99
CA GLY A 1 20.60 -49.28 26.04
C GLY A 1 19.92 -48.15 25.31
N GLU A 2 19.67 -47.05 26.01
CA GLU A 2 19.04 -45.83 25.50
C GLU A 2 19.89 -45.16 24.41
N LEU A 3 19.23 -44.61 23.40
CA LEU A 3 19.51 -43.32 22.75
C LEU A 3 18.13 -42.87 22.23
N GLY A 4 17.47 -41.86 22.76
CA GLY A 4 17.94 -40.48 22.95
C GLY A 4 17.04 -39.62 22.06
N GLY A 5 16.14 -38.84 22.67
CA GLY A 5 15.18 -38.01 21.95
C GLY A 5 15.84 -36.86 21.19
N VAL A 6 15.24 -36.47 20.06
CA VAL A 6 15.52 -35.19 19.41
C VAL A 6 14.19 -34.55 19.02
N SER A 7 13.74 -33.61 19.85
CA SER A 7 12.84 -32.56 19.40
C SER A 7 13.68 -31.48 18.74
N ASN A 8 13.39 -31.11 17.50
CA ASN A 8 13.75 -29.80 17.00
C ASN A 8 12.52 -29.11 16.40
N SER A 9 11.93 -28.23 17.19
CA SER A 9 10.94 -27.28 16.72
C SER A 9 11.70 -26.17 16.00
N SER A 10 11.69 -26.14 14.67
CA SER A 10 12.00 -24.91 13.94
C SER A 10 10.69 -24.19 13.66
N SER A 11 10.39 -23.20 14.50
CA SER A 11 9.37 -22.20 14.22
C SER A 11 9.68 -21.51 12.90
N ILE A 12 8.84 -21.69 11.88
CA ILE A 12 8.86 -20.85 10.68
C ILE A 12 8.30 -19.48 11.08
N SER A 13 9.17 -18.59 11.53
CA SER A 13 8.83 -17.19 11.75
C SER A 13 8.89 -16.46 10.41
N ILE A 14 7.85 -16.58 9.57
CA ILE A 14 7.65 -15.66 8.44
C ILE A 14 7.05 -14.38 9.01
N GLY A 15 7.90 -13.62 9.70
CA GLY A 15 7.59 -12.30 10.23
C GLY A 15 8.64 -11.33 9.72
N THR A 16 8.80 -11.21 8.40
CA THR A 16 9.53 -10.06 7.87
C THR A 16 8.61 -8.85 8.02
N ALA A 17 8.89 -8.03 9.02
CA ALA A 17 8.35 -6.68 9.05
C ALA A 17 8.68 -6.04 7.69
N PRO A 18 7.69 -5.53 6.93
CA PRO A 18 7.99 -4.88 5.67
C PRO A 18 8.90 -3.69 5.96
N THR A 19 10.12 -3.72 5.44
CA THR A 19 11.03 -2.57 5.47
C THR A 19 10.43 -1.49 4.60
N THR A 20 9.79 -0.49 5.23
CA THR A 20 9.30 0.70 4.55
C THR A 20 10.47 1.64 4.26
N SER A 21 11.24 1.34 3.21
CA SER A 21 12.22 2.30 2.73
C SER A 21 11.50 3.56 2.19
N SER A 22 11.91 4.74 2.63
CA SER A 22 11.47 6.03 2.09
C SER A 22 12.12 6.29 0.73
N VAL A 23 11.75 5.49 -0.28
CA VAL A 23 12.07 5.79 -1.67
C VAL A 23 11.38 7.09 -2.08
N VAL A 24 12.18 8.06 -2.53
CA VAL A 24 11.70 9.19 -3.36
C VAL A 24 11.21 8.58 -4.66
N VAL A 25 9.90 8.64 -4.89
CA VAL A 25 9.29 8.12 -6.11
C VAL A 25 9.39 9.20 -7.17
N TYR A 26 10.17 8.94 -8.22
CA TYR A 26 10.22 9.82 -9.39
C TYR A 26 9.14 9.38 -10.38
N GLU A 27 8.19 10.27 -10.72
CA GLU A 27 7.04 9.92 -11.57
C GLU A 27 7.49 9.36 -12.94
N SER A 28 8.60 9.85 -13.48
CA SER A 28 9.14 9.41 -14.77
C SER A 28 9.63 7.96 -14.80
N CYS A 29 9.74 7.26 -13.66
CA CYS A 29 10.09 5.84 -13.60
C CYS A 29 8.87 4.92 -13.56
N ILE A 30 7.65 5.46 -13.55
CA ILE A 30 6.41 4.69 -13.54
C ILE A 30 5.86 4.65 -14.96
N TYR A 31 5.69 3.44 -15.49
CA TYR A 31 5.18 3.21 -16.83
C TYR A 31 3.95 2.32 -16.79
N GLY A 32 3.00 2.56 -17.70
CA GLY A 32 1.83 1.70 -17.88
C GLY A 32 0.79 1.75 -16.76
N ARG A 33 0.94 2.69 -15.82
CA ARG A 33 0.03 2.88 -14.67
C ARG A 33 -0.68 4.23 -14.70
N ASP A 34 -0.60 4.95 -15.81
CA ASP A 34 -1.20 6.28 -15.97
C ASP A 34 -2.70 6.24 -15.71
N ASN A 35 -3.40 5.25 -16.28
CA ASN A 35 -4.83 5.05 -16.07
C ASN A 35 -5.19 4.72 -14.60
N ASP A 36 -4.34 3.93 -13.92
CA ASP A 36 -4.55 3.59 -12.51
C ASP A 36 -4.35 4.82 -11.62
N ILE A 37 -3.34 5.64 -11.93
CA ILE A 37 -3.07 6.91 -11.27
C ILE A 37 -4.26 7.85 -11.42
N GLU A 38 -4.76 8.05 -12.65
CA GLU A 38 -5.88 8.96 -12.91
C GLU A 38 -7.18 8.51 -12.22
N LYS A 39 -7.48 7.20 -12.27
CA LYS A 39 -8.62 6.64 -11.53
C LYS A 39 -8.46 6.84 -10.02
N LEU A 40 -7.28 6.58 -9.47
CA LEU A 40 -7.03 6.70 -8.05
C LEU A 40 -7.04 8.17 -7.59
N LYS A 41 -6.54 9.09 -8.41
CA LYS A 41 -6.71 10.55 -8.22
C LYS A 41 -8.17 10.92 -8.14
N LYS A 42 -9.01 10.48 -9.09
CA LYS A 42 -10.46 10.74 -9.03
C LYS A 42 -11.09 10.15 -7.77
N LEU A 43 -10.72 8.93 -7.39
CA LEU A 43 -11.23 8.25 -6.18
C LEU A 43 -10.70 8.84 -4.87
N VAL A 44 -9.65 9.63 -4.90
CA VAL A 44 -9.11 10.26 -3.70
C VAL A 44 -9.56 11.71 -3.65
N LEU A 45 -9.50 12.45 -4.76
CA LEU A 45 -9.80 13.87 -4.87
C LEU A 45 -11.26 14.20 -5.19
N SER A 46 -12.12 13.23 -5.55
CA SER A 46 -13.53 13.60 -5.80
C SER A 46 -14.18 14.10 -4.51
N GLU A 47 -14.61 15.35 -4.57
CA GLU A 47 -15.43 16.02 -3.58
C GLU A 47 -16.87 15.54 -3.78
N ASP A 48 -17.14 14.28 -3.45
CA ASP A 48 -18.51 13.81 -3.26
C ASP A 48 -18.99 14.32 -1.89
N ALA A 49 -18.97 15.64 -1.73
CA ALA A 49 -19.48 16.33 -0.57
C ALA A 49 -21.00 16.38 -0.71
N ASN A 50 -21.68 15.35 -0.20
CA ASN A 50 -22.97 15.61 0.40
C ASN A 50 -22.68 16.40 1.68
N ASP A 51 -22.63 17.73 1.55
CA ASP A 51 -22.51 18.71 2.63
C ASP A 51 -23.79 18.73 3.49
N HIS A 52 -24.21 17.57 4.00
CA HIS A 52 -25.17 17.54 5.09
C HIS A 52 -24.42 17.80 6.40
N PRO A 53 -24.77 18.86 7.16
CA PRO A 53 -24.10 19.18 8.41
C PRO A 53 -24.37 18.05 9.42
N GLY A 54 -23.39 17.15 9.58
CA GLY A 54 -23.48 15.99 10.46
C GLY A 54 -22.73 14.76 9.97
N ASP A 55 -22.42 14.66 8.68
CA ASP A 55 -21.77 13.48 8.12
C ASP A 55 -20.23 13.63 8.07
N CYS A 56 -19.55 12.76 8.82
CA CYS A 56 -18.11 12.58 8.69
C CYS A 56 -17.79 11.83 7.39
N ASN A 57 -17.55 12.58 6.31
CA ASN A 57 -17.19 12.04 5.00
C ASN A 57 -15.75 11.47 4.99
N LEU A 58 -15.54 10.33 5.65
CA LEU A 58 -14.28 9.58 5.62
C LEU A 58 -14.25 8.63 4.42
N ARG A 59 -13.35 8.89 3.47
CA ARG A 59 -13.16 8.05 2.29
C ARG A 59 -11.88 7.23 2.39
N MET A 60 -12.01 5.90 2.32
CA MET A 60 -10.89 4.97 2.35
C MET A 60 -10.76 4.24 1.02
N VAL A 61 -9.53 4.14 0.50
CA VAL A 61 -9.22 3.38 -0.72
C VAL A 61 -8.12 2.37 -0.41
N SER A 62 -8.42 1.08 -0.58
CA SER A 62 -7.45 0.00 -0.39
C SER A 62 -6.81 -0.39 -1.73
N ILE A 63 -5.49 -0.65 -1.72
CA ILE A 63 -4.73 -1.09 -2.90
C ILE A 63 -4.23 -2.51 -2.63
N ALA A 64 -4.73 -3.50 -3.37
CA ALA A 64 -4.39 -4.92 -3.21
C ALA A 64 -3.79 -5.52 -4.49
N GLY A 65 -3.06 -6.63 -4.36
CA GLY A 65 -2.38 -7.31 -5.47
C GLY A 65 -1.11 -8.04 -5.05
N MET A 66 -0.43 -8.70 -5.98
CA MET A 66 0.78 -9.49 -5.73
C MET A 66 1.93 -8.66 -5.12
N GLY A 67 2.87 -9.33 -4.45
CA GLY A 67 4.11 -8.71 -3.96
C GLY A 67 4.95 -8.12 -5.11
N GLY A 68 5.69 -7.05 -4.85
CA GLY A 68 6.62 -6.46 -5.83
C GLY A 68 5.99 -5.63 -6.97
N ILE A 69 4.66 -5.63 -7.14
CA ILE A 69 3.99 -4.89 -8.24
C ILE A 69 3.98 -3.36 -8.07
N GLY A 70 4.50 -2.84 -6.94
CA GLY A 70 4.59 -1.40 -6.70
C GLY A 70 3.30 -0.73 -6.19
N LYS A 71 2.46 -1.43 -5.42
CA LYS A 71 1.26 -0.85 -4.75
C LYS A 71 1.64 0.34 -3.86
N THR A 72 2.63 0.14 -3.00
CA THR A 72 3.14 1.18 -2.08
C THR A 72 3.74 2.36 -2.84
N THR A 73 4.42 2.11 -3.97
CA THR A 73 4.97 3.16 -4.84
C THR A 73 3.87 4.06 -5.39
N LEU A 74 2.74 3.48 -5.82
CA LEU A 74 1.59 4.23 -6.32
C LEU A 74 0.92 5.05 -5.21
N GLY A 75 0.78 4.50 -4.00
CA GLY A 75 0.26 5.24 -2.86
C GLY A 75 1.11 6.46 -2.50
N LYS A 76 2.45 6.33 -2.55
CA LYS A 76 3.38 7.45 -2.34
C LYS A 76 3.27 8.53 -3.42
N LEU A 77 3.17 8.14 -4.69
CA LEU A 77 3.00 9.10 -5.80
C LEU A 77 1.72 9.92 -5.60
N LEU A 78 0.61 9.27 -5.29
CA LEU A 78 -0.66 9.95 -5.11
C LEU A 78 -0.67 10.90 -3.91
N TYR A 79 0.02 10.54 -2.82
CA TYR A 79 0.17 11.41 -1.66
C TYR A 79 0.87 12.73 -2.03
N ASN A 80 1.90 12.67 -2.88
CA ASN A 80 2.60 13.86 -3.35
C ASN A 80 1.74 14.70 -4.30
N ALA A 81 0.93 14.07 -5.17
CA ALA A 81 0.05 14.75 -6.12
C ALA A 81 -1.05 15.60 -5.46
N ARG A 82 -1.37 15.34 -4.18
CA ARG A 82 -2.28 16.21 -3.41
C ARG A 82 -1.68 17.56 -3.02
N ARG A 83 -0.36 17.74 -3.14
CA ARG A 83 0.37 18.89 -2.60
C ARG A 83 0.79 19.92 -3.67
N SER A 84 0.54 19.63 -4.93
CA SER A 84 0.78 20.48 -6.11
C SER A 84 -0.52 20.83 -6.78
#